data_AF-D2UCE4-F1
#
_entry.id   AF-D2UCE4-F1
#
_cell.length_a   1.000
_cell.length_b   1.000
_cell.length_c   1.000
_cell.angle_alpha   90.00
_cell.angle_beta   90.00
_cell.angle_gamma   90.00
#
_symmetry.space_group_name_H-M   'P 1'
#
loop_
_entity.id
_entity.type
_entity.pdbx_description
1 polymer ?
#
loop_
_entity_poly.entity_id
_entity_poly.type
_entity_poly.pdbx_seq_one_letter_code
_entity_poly.pdbx_strand_id
1 'polypeptide(L)' 'MVDLEAIFKDKVILHHVPQDQLPPILHADISPHIILEVNDRTINVYMRAMVQTTVLQKPGNEYSHFRDDLILAYTKTY' A
#
# COMPACT_ATOMS: atom_id res chain seq x y z
N MET A 1 19.90 11.34 -2.50
CA MET A 1 18.80 11.83 -1.66
C MET A 1 17.58 11.00 -1.98
N VAL A 2 16.87 10.55 -0.96
CA VAL A 2 15.57 9.87 -1.10
C VAL A 2 14.51 10.96 -0.95
N ASP A 3 13.67 11.12 -1.97
CA ASP A 3 12.65 12.16 -2.05
C ASP A 3 11.26 11.52 -1.94
N LEU A 4 10.63 11.64 -0.77
CA LEU A 4 9.33 11.03 -0.51
C LEU A 4 8.19 11.70 -1.29
N GLU A 5 8.32 12.98 -1.62
CA GLU A 5 7.30 13.69 -2.42
C GLU A 5 7.31 13.19 -3.86
N ALA A 6 8.50 12.96 -4.42
CA ALA A 6 8.63 12.34 -5.73
C ALA A 6 8.15 10.87 -5.75
N ILE A 7 8.46 10.10 -4.70
CA ILE A 7 8.06 8.68 -4.60
C ILE A 7 6.53 8.55 -4.46
N PHE A 8 5.90 9.39 -3.64
CA PHE A 8 4.45 9.36 -3.38
C PHE A 8 3.73 10.56 -3.99
N LYS A 9 4.03 10.81 -5.27
CA LYS A 9 3.38 11.88 -6.02
C LYS A 9 1.87 11.75 -5.96
N ASP A 10 1.18 12.89 -5.82
CA ASP A 10 -0.27 12.98 -5.72
C ASP A 10 -0.88 12.29 -4.48
N LYS A 11 -0.02 11.80 -3.55
CA LYS A 11 -0.41 11.16 -2.28
C LYS A 11 -1.36 9.97 -2.48
N VAL A 12 -1.18 9.24 -3.58
CA VAL A 12 -1.98 8.07 -3.93
C VAL A 12 -1.53 6.86 -3.12
N ILE A 13 -2.48 6.09 -2.61
CA ILE A 13 -2.21 4.83 -1.91
C ILE A 13 -1.90 3.73 -2.92
N LEU A 14 -0.78 3.05 -2.71
CA LEU A 14 -0.41 1.87 -3.49
C LEU A 14 -1.15 0.64 -2.94
N HIS A 15 -1.89 -0.06 -3.81
CA HIS A 15 -2.56 -1.31 -3.46
C HIS A 15 -2.81 -2.19 -4.70
N HIS A 16 -3.08 -3.48 -4.49
CA HIS A 16 -3.43 -4.43 -5.56
C HIS A 16 -4.92 -4.75 -5.66
N VAL A 17 -5.79 -4.04 -4.93
CA VAL A 17 -7.25 -4.23 -5.03
C VAL A 17 -7.74 -3.82 -6.43
N PRO A 18 -8.42 -4.71 -7.17
CA PRO A 18 -9.07 -4.36 -8.44
C PRO A 18 -10.13 -3.27 -8.27
N GLN A 19 -10.26 -2.38 -9.26
CA GLN A 19 -11.17 -1.23 -9.18
C GLN A 19 -12.63 -1.64 -8.95
N ASP A 20 -13.07 -2.75 -9.54
CA ASP A 20 -14.42 -3.32 -9.40
C ASP A 20 -14.65 -4.00 -8.04
N GLN A 21 -13.58 -4.22 -7.27
CA GLN A 21 -13.63 -4.78 -5.92
C GLN A 21 -13.41 -3.73 -4.84
N LEU A 22 -13.14 -2.47 -5.22
CA LEU A 22 -13.11 -1.39 -4.26
C LEU A 22 -14.55 -1.10 -3.79
N PRO A 23 -14.75 -0.83 -2.49
CA PRO A 23 -16.02 -0.30 -2.03
C PRO A 23 -16.30 1.04 -2.74
N PRO A 24 -17.58 1.45 -2.86
CA PRO A 24 -17.91 2.81 -3.30
C PRO A 24 -17.05 3.81 -2.54
N ILE A 25 -16.54 4.83 -3.23
CA ILE A 25 -15.63 5.85 -2.68
C ILE A 25 -16.35 6.61 -1.56
N LEU A 26 -16.39 6.00 -0.38
CA LEU A 26 -16.48 6.67 0.89
C LEU A 26 -15.05 7.08 1.19
N HIS A 27 -14.86 8.31 1.65
CA HIS A 27 -13.59 8.82 2.16
C HIS A 27 -13.20 8.00 3.40
N ALA A 28 -12.81 6.75 3.21
CA ALA A 28 -12.21 5.95 4.25
C ALA A 28 -10.89 6.65 4.57
N ASP A 29 -10.71 6.97 5.86
CA ASP A 29 -9.45 7.49 6.36
C ASP A 29 -8.41 6.37 6.32
N ILE A 30 -7.92 6.07 5.12
CA ILE A 30 -6.88 5.06 4.93
C ILE A 30 -5.58 5.72 5.35
N SER A 31 -5.00 5.21 6.43
CA SER A 31 -3.71 5.64 6.96
C SER A 31 -2.59 4.74 6.40
N PRO A 32 -1.87 5.14 5.33
CA PRO A 32 -0.74 4.36 4.85
C PRO A 32 0.45 4.47 5.80
N HIS A 33 1.18 3.38 5.94
CA HIS A 33 2.48 3.34 6.59
C HIS A 33 3.58 3.37 5.54
N ILE A 34 4.55 4.26 5.71
CA ILE A 34 5.78 4.27 4.92
C ILE A 34 6.86 3.56 5.74
N ILE A 35 7.45 2.52 5.15
CA ILE A 35 8.50 1.72 5.78
C ILE A 35 9.78 1.91 4.97
N LEU A 36 10.84 2.34 5.64
CA LEU A 36 12.16 2.49 5.03
C LEU A 36 13.06 1.37 5.55
N GLU A 37 13.61 0.60 4.63
CA GLU A 37 14.62 -0.41 4.90
C GLU A 37 15.97 0.08 4.38
N VAL A 38 16.99 -0.04 5.24
CA VAL A 38 18.39 0.17 4.88
C VAL A 38 19.07 -1.20 4.84
N ASN A 39 19.51 -1.61 3.67
CA ASN A 39 20.22 -2.86 3.45
C ASN A 39 21.54 -2.61 2.72
N ASP A 40 22.64 -2.58 3.49
CA ASP A 40 23.97 -2.15 3.03
C ASP A 40 23.92 -0.77 2.34
N ARG A 41 24.26 -0.67 1.05
CA ARG A 41 24.17 0.58 0.29
C ARG A 41 22.83 0.76 -0.42
N THR A 42 21.86 -0.12 -0.19
CA THR A 42 20.52 -0.06 -0.80
C THR A 42 19.49 0.48 0.17
N ILE A 43 18.73 1.47 -0.28
CA ILE A 43 17.52 1.95 0.39
C ILE A 43 16.32 1.40 -0.36
N ASN A 44 15.44 0.71 0.37
CA ASN A 44 14.12 0.31 -0.11
C ASN A 44 13.06 1.10 0.67
N VAL A 45 12.11 1.69 -0.05
CA VAL A 45 10.95 2.36 0.54
C VAL A 45 9.71 1.60 0.14
N TYR A 46 8.93 1.21 1.14
CA TYR A 46 7.69 0.49 0.99
C TYR A 46 6.52 1.32 1.48
N MET A 47 5.35 1.06 0.91
CA MET A 47 4.06 1.49 1.45
C MET A 47 3.27 0.26 1.88
N ARG A 48 2.61 0.35 3.03
CA ARG A 48 1.61 -0.61 3.50
C ARG A 48 0.33 0.12 3.84
N ALA A 49 -0.81 -0.34 3.34
CA ALA A 49 -2.10 0.25 3.62
C ALA A 49 -3.17 -0.83 3.66
N MET A 50 -4.06 -0.75 4.65
CA MET A 50 -5.24 -1.60 4.73
C MET A 50 -6.32 -1.06 3.79
N VAL A 51 -6.54 -1.74 2.68
CA VAL A 51 -7.55 -1.38 1.68
C VAL A 51 -8.67 -2.41 1.71
N GLN A 52 -9.88 -1.97 2.06
CA GLN A 52 -11.06 -2.82 2.10
C GLN A 52 -11.44 -3.30 0.69
N THR A 53 -12.04 -4.49 0.62
CA THR A 53 -12.51 -5.12 -0.61
C THR A 53 -13.97 -5.54 -0.48
N THR A 54 -14.73 -5.47 -1.57
CA THR A 54 -16.14 -5.93 -1.60
C THR A 54 -16.27 -7.46 -1.58
N VAL A 55 -15.17 -8.17 -1.81
CA VAL A 55 -15.10 -9.64 -1.80
C VAL A 55 -14.17 -10.15 -0.70
N LEU A 56 -14.41 -11.38 -0.23
CA LEU A 56 -13.53 -12.03 0.75
C LEU A 56 -12.23 -12.51 0.10
N GLN A 57 -11.08 -12.17 0.68
CA GLN A 57 -9.77 -12.67 0.24
C GLN A 57 -9.55 -14.14 0.66
N LYS A 58 -10.24 -14.61 1.70
CA LYS A 58 -10.23 -16.00 2.16
C LYS A 58 -11.67 -16.52 2.24
N PRO A 59 -12.09 -17.46 1.37
CA PRO A 59 -13.45 -18.01 1.38
C PRO A 59 -13.83 -18.53 2.78
N GLY A 60 -15.01 -18.13 3.27
CA GLY A 60 -15.52 -18.52 4.59
C GLY A 60 -14.99 -17.72 5.78
N ASN A 61 -14.07 -16.78 5.58
CA ASN A 61 -13.62 -15.86 6.62
C ASN A 61 -14.20 -14.45 6.40
N GLU A 62 -15.24 -14.10 7.15
CA GLU A 62 -15.91 -12.79 7.05
C GLU A 62 -14.99 -11.59 7.34
N TYR A 63 -13.90 -11.79 8.09
CA TYR A 63 -12.92 -10.75 8.41
C TYR A 63 -11.85 -10.58 7.34
N SER A 64 -11.95 -11.27 6.19
CA SER A 64 -10.95 -11.21 5.13
C SER A 64 -11.31 -10.24 3.99
N HIS A 65 -12.20 -9.28 4.22
CA HIS A 65 -12.63 -8.29 3.24
C HIS A 65 -11.66 -7.10 3.11
N PHE A 66 -10.36 -7.36 3.11
CA PHE A 66 -9.33 -6.34 2.93
C PHE A 66 -8.02 -6.93 2.41
N ARG A 67 -7.19 -6.07 1.82
CA ARG A 67 -5.77 -6.32 1.58
C ARG A 67 -4.93 -5.37 2.42
N ASP A 68 -3.79 -5.84 2.89
CA ASP A 68 -2.83 -5.08 3.71
C ASP A 68 -1.41 -5.41 3.25
N ASP A 69 -1.21 -5.23 1.93
CA ASP A 69 0.01 -5.64 1.24
C ASP A 69 1.15 -4.66 1.54
N LEU A 70 2.37 -5.17 1.67
CA LEU A 70 3.59 -4.37 1.66
C LEU A 70 4.08 -4.24 0.22
N ILE A 71 4.10 -3.01 -0.31
CA ILE A 71 4.45 -2.73 -1.70
C ILE A 71 5.74 -1.92 -1.76
N LEU A 72 6.70 -2.39 -2.55
CA LEU A 72 7.94 -1.65 -2.84
C LEU A 72 7.61 -0.45 -3.74
N ALA A 73 7.75 0.76 -3.18
CA ALA A 73 7.51 2.01 -3.90
C ALA A 73 8.79 2.53 -4.57
N TYR A 74 9.96 2.26 -3.98
CA TYR A 74 11.24 2.76 -4.45
C TYR A 74 12.39 1.89 -3.98
N THR A 75 13.40 1.73 -4.85
CA THR A 75 14.67 1.12 -4.49
C THR A 75 15.82 1.88 -5.13
N LYS A 76 16.91 2.08 -4.38
CA LYS A 76 18.15 2.67 -4.92
C LYS A 76 19.37 2.25 -4.13
N THR A 77 20.41 1.85 -4.85
CA THR A 77 21.75 1.60 -4.32
C THR A 77 22.65 2.84 -4.47
N TYR A 78 23.49 3.10 -3.47
CA TYR A 78 24.42 4.22 -3.37
C TYR A 78 25.90 3.78 -3.42
#